data_AF-A0A7X7ZGC2-F1
#
_entry.id   AF-A0A7X7ZGC2-F1
#
_cell.length_a   1.000
_cell.length_b   1.000
_cell.length_c   1.000
_cell.angle_alpha   90.00
_cell.angle_beta   90.00
_cell.angle_gamma   90.00
#
_symmetry.space_group_name_H-M   'P 1'
#
loop_
_entity.id
_entity.type
_entity.pdbx_description
1 polymer ?
#
loop_
_entity_poly.entity_id
_entity_poly.type
_entity_poly.pdbx_seq_one_letter_code
_entity_poly.pdbx_strand_id
1 'polypeptide(L)'
;AVSERDLLRLVAHEVGGHVLRWTNARRQREPLAGFGFGHTVATEEGLAALREEEQGLSSPHTLHTYALRVYGVIAAQELDLVGLTFALSEYTDPDSAAELALRLRRGIADSQRPGGVTKDHGYLSGLLELRTMASQDIALLRGVKWSMTHLDLVRRLAEQGRLAPPSLEYIPMDADSSRQ
;
A
#
# COMPACT_ATOMS: atom_id res chain seq x y z
N ALA A 1 19.82 12.76 1.47
CA ALA A 1 18.92 13.64 0.69
C ALA A 1 17.94 12.76 -0.06
N VAL A 2 16.66 13.15 -0.17
CA VAL A 2 15.64 12.39 -0.92
C VAL A 2 15.99 12.46 -2.40
N SER A 3 16.04 11.31 -3.08
CA SER A 3 16.35 11.28 -4.51
C SER A 3 15.13 11.69 -5.35
N GLU A 4 15.36 12.14 -6.59
CA GLU A 4 14.27 12.39 -7.55
C GLU A 4 13.43 11.13 -7.79
N ARG A 5 14.08 9.97 -7.84
CA ARG A 5 13.40 8.67 -7.95
C ARG A 5 12.46 8.41 -6.77
N ASP A 6 12.88 8.74 -5.54
CA ASP A 6 12.04 8.57 -4.35
C ASP A 6 10.84 9.51 -4.38
N LEU A 7 11.01 10.74 -4.88
CA LEU A 7 9.92 11.69 -5.08
C LEU A 7 8.92 11.17 -6.11
N LEU A 8 9.40 10.73 -7.28
CA LEU A 8 8.55 10.15 -8.33
C LEU A 8 7.81 8.91 -7.83
N ARG A 9 8.49 8.03 -7.08
CA ARG A 9 7.87 6.85 -6.45
C ARG A 9 6.75 7.26 -5.51
N LEU A 10 6.98 8.27 -4.68
CA LEU A 10 5.97 8.78 -3.75
C LEU A 10 4.76 9.36 -4.49
N VAL A 11 4.98 10.10 -5.57
CA VAL A 11 3.88 10.60 -6.42
C VAL A 11 3.09 9.44 -7.04
N ALA A 12 3.77 8.42 -7.55
CA ALA A 12 3.11 7.22 -8.08
C ALA A 12 2.29 6.50 -7.00
N HIS A 13 2.80 6.40 -5.77
CA HIS A 13 2.12 5.77 -4.64
C HIS A 13 0.87 6.56 -4.19
N GLU A 14 1.07 7.83 -3.84
CA GLU A 14 0.03 8.65 -3.22
C GLU A 14 -0.99 9.15 -4.25
N VAL A 15 -0.52 9.65 -5.39
CA VAL A 15 -1.41 10.19 -6.43
C VAL A 15 -1.89 9.07 -7.36
N GLY A 16 -0.97 8.29 -7.91
CA GLY A 16 -1.28 7.22 -8.87
C GLY A 16 -1.96 5.98 -8.26
N GLY A 17 -1.77 5.76 -6.95
CA GLY A 17 -2.45 4.75 -6.16
C GLY A 17 -3.67 5.31 -5.45
N HIS A 18 -3.44 6.01 -4.33
CA HIS A 18 -4.50 6.37 -3.37
C HIS A 18 -5.52 7.38 -3.93
N VAL A 19 -5.06 8.52 -4.45
CA VAL A 19 -5.95 9.59 -4.97
C VAL A 19 -6.72 9.11 -6.20
N LEU A 20 -6.04 8.45 -7.13
CA LEU A 20 -6.67 7.96 -8.35
C LEU A 20 -7.75 6.91 -8.04
N ARG A 21 -7.44 5.96 -7.15
CA ARG A 21 -8.40 4.94 -6.71
C ARG A 21 -9.62 5.57 -6.04
N TRP A 22 -9.40 6.52 -5.12
CA TRP A 22 -10.49 7.23 -4.47
C TRP A 22 -11.39 7.96 -5.49
N THR A 23 -10.77 8.64 -6.46
CA THR A 23 -11.50 9.38 -7.49
C THR A 23 -12.30 8.45 -8.39
N ASN A 24 -11.70 7.35 -8.85
CA ASN A 24 -12.39 6.35 -9.67
C ASN A 24 -13.56 5.70 -8.91
N ALA A 25 -13.37 5.36 -7.64
CA ALA A 25 -14.42 4.81 -6.79
C ALA A 25 -15.58 5.78 -6.58
N ARG A 26 -15.29 7.09 -6.43
CA ARG A 26 -16.32 8.14 -6.33
C ARG A 26 -17.06 8.42 -7.63
N ARG A 27 -16.50 8.03 -8.78
CA ARG A 27 -17.11 8.15 -10.11
C ARG A 27 -17.95 6.95 -10.51
N GLN A 28 -17.94 5.87 -9.72
CA GLN A 28 -18.79 4.72 -9.97
C GLN A 28 -20.27 5.09 -9.88
N ARG A 29 -21.10 4.39 -10.67
CA ARG A 29 -22.56 4.52 -10.59
C ARG A 29 -23.10 4.02 -9.26
N GLU A 30 -22.45 2.99 -8.69
CA GLU A 30 -22.74 2.45 -7.37
C GLU A 30 -22.11 3.33 -6.28
N PRO A 31 -22.87 4.09 -5.48
CA PRO A 31 -22.31 5.00 -4.50
C PRO A 31 -21.51 4.29 -3.40
N LEU A 32 -21.87 3.04 -3.08
CA LEU A 32 -21.17 2.24 -2.08
C LEU A 32 -19.72 1.91 -2.48
N ALA A 33 -19.39 1.95 -3.77
CA ALA A 33 -18.03 1.75 -4.26
C ALA A 33 -17.04 2.78 -3.70
N GLY A 34 -17.50 4.00 -3.40
CA GLY A 34 -16.68 5.08 -2.84
C GLY A 34 -16.36 4.95 -1.35
N PHE A 35 -16.93 3.97 -0.66
CA PHE A 35 -16.75 3.75 0.78
C PHE A 35 -15.96 2.47 1.06
N GLY A 36 -15.17 2.49 2.14
CA GLY A 36 -14.41 1.33 2.59
C GLY A 36 -15.32 0.16 2.91
N PHE A 37 -15.08 -1.00 2.30
CA PHE A 37 -15.81 -2.24 2.59
C PHE A 37 -14.83 -3.41 2.82
N GLY A 38 -14.92 -4.02 4.00
CA GLY A 38 -13.99 -5.05 4.47
C GLY A 38 -12.64 -4.49 4.95
N HIS A 39 -11.65 -5.37 5.10
CA HIS A 39 -10.28 -4.99 5.49
C HIS A 39 -9.52 -4.48 4.27
N THR A 40 -9.60 -3.16 4.01
CA THR A 40 -9.11 -2.55 2.77
C THR A 40 -7.62 -2.25 2.76
N VAL A 41 -6.96 -2.18 3.93
CA VAL A 41 -5.57 -1.71 4.06
C VAL A 41 -4.61 -2.44 3.11
N ALA A 42 -4.64 -3.78 3.07
CA ALA A 42 -3.79 -4.54 2.18
C ALA A 42 -4.09 -4.23 0.69
N THR A 43 -5.35 -4.02 0.33
CA THR A 43 -5.72 -3.65 -1.04
C THR A 43 -5.29 -2.24 -1.39
N GLU A 44 -5.42 -1.28 -0.48
CA GLU A 44 -5.01 0.11 -0.68
C GLU A 44 -3.50 0.22 -0.84
N GLU A 45 -2.75 -0.22 0.17
CA GLU A 45 -1.28 -0.11 0.16
C GLU A 45 -0.68 -1.02 -0.92
N GLY A 46 -1.26 -2.21 -1.15
CA GLY A 46 -0.83 -3.13 -2.20
C GLY A 46 -1.02 -2.57 -3.61
N LEU A 47 -2.18 -1.94 -3.92
CA LEU A 47 -2.40 -1.33 -5.23
C LEU A 47 -1.49 -0.11 -5.46
N ALA A 48 -1.19 0.65 -4.41
CA ALA A 48 -0.25 1.76 -4.46
C ALA A 48 1.20 1.27 -4.66
N ALA A 49 1.63 0.23 -3.94
CA ALA A 49 2.93 -0.42 -4.15
C ALA A 49 3.05 -1.06 -5.54
N LEU A 50 1.98 -1.70 -6.03
CA LEU A 50 1.96 -2.25 -7.39
C LEU A 50 2.09 -1.15 -8.44
N ARG A 51 1.51 0.03 -8.18
CA ARG A 51 1.71 1.20 -9.04
C ARG A 51 3.18 1.61 -9.11
N GLU A 52 3.92 1.59 -7.99
CA GLU A 52 5.37 1.84 -8.01
C GLU A 52 6.12 0.86 -8.93
N GLU A 53 5.70 -0.40 -8.97
CA GLU A 53 6.30 -1.45 -9.82
C GLU A 53 5.98 -1.25 -11.30
N GLU A 54 4.71 -0.98 -11.63
CA GLU A 54 4.28 -0.68 -13.00
C GLU A 54 4.99 0.55 -13.59
N GLN A 55 5.44 1.47 -12.74
CA GLN A 55 6.20 2.66 -13.14
C GLN A 55 7.72 2.43 -13.13
N GLY A 56 8.20 1.24 -12.78
CA GLY A 56 9.63 0.95 -12.68
C GLY A 56 10.34 1.73 -11.58
N LEU A 57 9.60 2.21 -10.57
CA LEU A 57 10.09 3.06 -9.48
C LEU A 57 10.34 2.28 -8.18
N SER A 58 9.81 1.05 -8.07
CA SER A 58 10.15 0.12 -7.00
C SER A 58 11.64 -0.24 -7.00
N SER A 59 12.19 -0.62 -5.85
CA SER A 59 13.59 -1.00 -5.68
C SER A 59 13.72 -2.13 -4.65
N PRO A 60 14.84 -2.88 -4.65
CA PRO A 60 15.13 -3.85 -3.59
C PRO A 60 15.07 -3.24 -2.19
N HIS A 61 15.51 -1.98 -2.04
CA HIS A 61 15.46 -1.26 -0.77
C HIS A 61 14.00 -0.95 -0.34
N THR A 62 13.13 -0.59 -1.29
CA THR A 62 11.70 -0.39 -1.05
C THR A 62 11.03 -1.69 -0.58
N LEU A 63 11.28 -2.79 -1.30
CA LEU A 63 10.74 -4.11 -0.92
C LEU A 63 11.27 -4.57 0.45
N HIS A 64 12.55 -4.34 0.72
CA HIS A 64 13.15 -4.59 2.03
C HIS A 64 12.45 -3.80 3.14
N THR A 65 12.16 -2.51 2.91
CA THR A 65 11.40 -1.69 3.86
C THR A 65 10.00 -2.25 4.10
N TYR A 66 9.30 -2.71 3.06
CA TYR A 66 7.98 -3.34 3.23
C TYR A 66 8.07 -4.68 3.96
N ALA A 67 9.14 -5.47 3.76
CA ALA A 67 9.38 -6.70 4.51
C ALA A 67 9.63 -6.42 6.00
N LEU A 68 10.47 -5.42 6.33
CA LEU A 68 10.71 -5.01 7.71
C LEU A 68 9.46 -4.51 8.40
N ARG A 69 8.56 -3.84 7.67
CA ARG A 69 7.25 -3.45 8.20
C ARG A 69 6.39 -4.64 8.59
N VAL A 70 6.34 -5.69 7.76
CA VAL A 70 5.61 -6.94 8.11
C VAL A 70 6.24 -7.61 9.33
N TYR A 71 7.56 -7.82 9.30
CA TYR A 71 8.29 -8.41 10.41
C TYR A 71 8.08 -7.61 11.71
N GLY A 72 8.26 -6.29 11.64
CA GLY A 72 8.09 -5.40 12.78
C GLY A 72 6.67 -5.40 13.35
N VAL A 73 5.62 -5.50 12.51
CA VAL A 73 4.24 -5.64 12.99
C VAL A 73 4.08 -6.89 13.85
N ILE A 74 4.66 -8.02 13.42
CA ILE A 74 4.61 -9.29 14.16
C ILE A 74 5.42 -9.18 15.45
N ALA A 75 6.68 -8.73 15.35
CA ALA A 75 7.58 -8.58 16.49
C ALA A 75 7.01 -7.62 17.55
N ALA A 76 6.36 -6.53 17.12
CA ALA A 76 5.73 -5.56 18.02
C ALA A 76 4.59 -6.17 18.84
N GLN A 77 3.99 -7.30 18.46
CA GLN A 77 2.95 -7.94 19.28
C GLN A 77 3.53 -8.64 20.53
N GLU A 78 4.83 -8.91 20.54
CA GLU A 78 5.50 -9.68 21.60
C GLU A 78 6.58 -8.87 22.32
N LEU A 79 7.11 -7.80 21.69
CA LEU A 79 8.23 -7.03 22.19
C LEU A 79 7.84 -5.62 22.65
N ASP A 80 8.54 -5.15 23.68
CA ASP A 80 8.52 -3.74 24.08
C ASP A 80 9.30 -2.85 23.08
N LEU A 81 9.43 -1.54 23.36
CA LEU A 81 9.98 -0.60 22.38
C LEU A 81 11.47 -0.85 22.15
N VAL A 82 12.20 -1.14 23.23
CA VAL A 82 13.65 -1.37 23.17
C VAL A 82 13.92 -2.71 22.48
N GLY A 83 13.20 -3.76 22.86
CA GLY A 83 13.29 -5.08 22.25
C GLY A 83 12.95 -5.04 20.76
N LEU A 84 11.87 -4.34 20.37
CA LEU A 84 11.52 -4.16 18.97
C LEU A 84 12.61 -3.41 18.19
N THR A 85 13.16 -2.34 18.76
CA THR A 85 14.25 -1.57 18.12
C THR A 85 15.48 -2.45 17.90
N PHE A 86 15.86 -3.24 18.92
CA PHE A 86 16.97 -4.17 18.82
C PHE A 86 16.73 -5.24 17.75
N ALA A 87 15.55 -5.88 17.75
CA ALA A 87 15.18 -6.88 16.75
C ALA A 87 15.20 -6.33 15.31
N LEU A 88 14.73 -5.09 15.11
CA LEU A 88 14.77 -4.44 13.80
C LEU A 88 16.20 -4.08 13.37
N SER A 89 17.08 -3.73 14.31
CA SER A 89 18.48 -3.36 14.04
C SER A 89 19.35 -4.50 13.50
N GLU A 90 18.88 -5.74 13.58
CA GLU A 90 19.54 -6.88 12.92
C GLU A 90 19.47 -6.80 11.39
N TYR A 91 18.54 -6.01 10.86
CA TYR A 91 18.23 -5.96 9.43
C TYR A 91 18.31 -4.57 8.81
N THR A 92 18.49 -3.51 9.61
CA THR A 92 18.65 -2.13 9.14
C THR A 92 19.52 -1.33 10.10
N ASP A 93 19.93 -0.12 9.71
CA ASP A 93 20.73 0.73 10.59
C ASP A 93 19.95 1.13 11.85
N PRO A 94 20.64 1.42 12.97
CA PRO A 94 19.99 1.71 14.25
C PRO A 94 18.97 2.86 14.22
N ASP A 95 19.22 3.90 13.42
CA ASP A 95 18.32 5.05 13.32
C ASP A 95 17.03 4.66 12.59
N SER A 96 17.14 3.95 11.46
CA SER A 96 15.99 3.40 10.73
C SER A 96 15.19 2.40 11.57
N ALA A 97 15.88 1.55 12.35
CA ALA A 97 15.24 0.60 13.26
C ALA A 97 14.42 1.31 14.35
N ALA A 98 15.01 2.34 14.98
CA ALA A 98 14.34 3.14 16.00
C ALA A 98 13.14 3.91 15.42
N GLU A 99 13.28 4.51 14.23
CA GLU A 99 12.19 5.20 13.54
C GLU A 99 11.02 4.24 13.24
N LEU A 100 11.31 3.06 12.71
CA LEU A 100 10.30 2.05 12.40
C LEU A 100 9.64 1.52 13.69
N ALA A 101 10.40 1.26 14.75
CA ALA A 101 9.86 0.82 16.04
C ALA A 101 8.89 1.87 16.62
N LEU A 102 9.28 3.15 16.62
CA LEU A 102 8.42 4.25 17.07
C LEU A 102 7.17 4.41 16.20
N ARG A 103 7.30 4.23 14.88
CA ARG A 103 6.16 4.25 13.95
C ARG A 103 5.18 3.12 14.27
N LEU A 104 5.66 1.90 14.46
CA LEU A 104 4.84 0.73 14.75
C LEU A 104 4.20 0.79 16.14
N ARG A 105 4.84 1.43 17.10
CA ARG A 105 4.31 1.60 18.46
C ARG A 105 3.63 2.95 18.70
N ARG A 106 3.35 3.70 17.64
CA ARG A 106 2.72 5.02 17.72
C ARG A 106 1.38 4.94 18.45
N GLY A 107 1.22 5.78 19.48
CA GLY A 107 0.00 5.86 20.29
C GLY A 107 -0.02 4.92 21.50
N ILE A 108 1.00 4.07 21.70
CA ILE A 108 1.14 3.28 22.92
C ILE A 108 1.85 4.13 23.99
N ALA A 109 1.16 4.37 25.11
CA ALA A 109 1.68 5.21 26.20
C ALA A 109 2.75 4.51 27.04
N ASP A 110 2.62 3.21 27.24
CA ASP A 110 3.53 2.40 28.04
C ASP A 110 4.55 1.69 27.13
N SER A 111 5.78 2.22 27.10
CA SER A 111 6.85 1.71 26.25
C SER A 111 7.35 0.32 26.66
N GLN A 112 7.03 -0.16 27.86
CA GLN A 112 7.44 -1.48 28.37
C GLN A 112 6.45 -2.60 28.02
N ARG A 113 5.25 -2.27 27.55
CA ARG A 113 4.29 -3.29 27.10
C ARG A 113 4.54 -3.69 25.66
N PRO A 114 4.20 -4.92 25.26
CA PRO A 114 4.07 -5.25 23.85
C PRO A 114 2.84 -4.59 23.23
N GLY A 115 2.79 -4.60 21.90
CA GLY A 115 1.70 -4.11 21.08
C GLY A 115 2.10 -2.96 20.16
N GLY A 116 1.42 -2.87 19.02
CA GLY A 116 1.64 -1.84 18.00
C GLY A 116 0.55 -1.82 16.93
N VAL A 117 0.55 -0.76 16.11
CA VAL A 117 -0.34 -0.64 14.97
C VAL A 117 -0.01 -1.69 13.93
N THR A 118 -1.03 -2.37 13.41
CA THR A 118 -0.83 -3.46 12.45
C THR A 118 -0.87 -2.99 11.00
N LYS A 119 -1.30 -1.75 10.72
CA LYS A 119 -1.56 -1.25 9.34
C LYS A 119 -0.45 -1.58 8.35
N ASP A 120 0.80 -1.44 8.78
CA ASP A 120 1.99 -1.55 7.94
C ASP A 120 2.25 -2.96 7.38
N HIS A 121 1.58 -4.01 7.87
CA HIS A 121 1.64 -5.33 7.24
C HIS A 121 1.04 -5.32 5.81
N GLY A 122 0.09 -4.42 5.56
CA GLY A 122 -0.68 -4.38 4.31
C GLY A 122 0.13 -4.02 3.06
N TYR A 123 1.31 -3.40 3.21
CA TYR A 123 2.17 -3.04 2.09
C TYR A 123 2.65 -4.27 1.32
N LEU A 124 3.46 -5.12 1.97
CA LEU A 124 4.02 -6.29 1.30
C LEU A 124 2.97 -7.38 1.09
N SER A 125 2.09 -7.65 2.09
CA SER A 125 1.09 -8.70 1.94
C SER A 125 0.13 -8.41 0.78
N GLY A 126 -0.35 -7.17 0.69
CA GLY A 126 -1.23 -6.74 -0.39
C GLY A 126 -0.56 -6.78 -1.75
N LEU A 127 0.70 -6.33 -1.84
CA LEU A 127 1.47 -6.38 -3.09
C LEU A 127 1.64 -7.82 -3.59
N LEU A 128 2.04 -8.74 -2.70
CA LEU A 128 2.24 -10.14 -3.07
C LEU A 128 0.95 -10.82 -3.54
N GLU A 129 -0.17 -10.56 -2.86
CA GLU A 129 -1.47 -11.09 -3.28
C GLU A 129 -1.89 -10.54 -4.65
N LEU A 130 -1.79 -9.22 -4.85
CA LEU A 130 -2.16 -8.58 -6.11
C LEU A 130 -1.31 -9.03 -7.30
N ARG A 131 -0.02 -9.34 -7.10
CA ARG A 131 0.85 -9.89 -8.17
C ARG A 131 0.35 -11.23 -8.73
N THR A 132 -0.45 -11.97 -7.97
CA THR A 132 -1.04 -13.24 -8.41
C THR A 132 -2.38 -13.07 -9.14
N MET A 133 -2.96 -11.87 -9.10
CA MET A 133 -4.26 -11.60 -9.68
C MET A 133 -4.17 -11.25 -11.17
N ALA A 134 -5.26 -11.50 -11.89
CA ALA A 134 -5.33 -11.12 -13.29
C ALA A 134 -5.46 -9.60 -13.45
N SER A 135 -4.94 -9.04 -14.53
CA SER A 135 -4.91 -7.59 -14.76
C SER A 135 -6.31 -6.96 -14.79
N GLN A 136 -7.32 -7.68 -15.30
CA GLN A 136 -8.71 -7.23 -15.27
C GLN A 136 -9.28 -7.12 -13.85
N ASP A 137 -8.87 -8.00 -12.93
CA ASP A 137 -9.32 -7.95 -11.53
C ASP A 137 -8.69 -6.77 -10.79
N ILE A 138 -7.40 -6.54 -11.05
CA ILE A 138 -6.68 -5.37 -10.53
C ILE A 138 -7.35 -4.08 -11.02
N ALA A 139 -7.73 -4.02 -12.30
CA ALA A 139 -8.45 -2.87 -12.86
C ALA A 139 -9.80 -2.63 -12.17
N LEU A 140 -10.57 -3.70 -11.89
CA LEU A 140 -11.83 -3.59 -11.14
C LEU A 140 -11.60 -3.09 -9.70
N LEU A 141 -10.59 -3.62 -9.00
CA LEU A 141 -10.25 -3.21 -7.63
C LEU A 141 -9.79 -1.75 -7.55
N ARG A 142 -9.13 -1.22 -8.60
CA ARG A 142 -8.80 0.21 -8.73
C ARG A 142 -10.04 1.10 -8.88
N GLY A 143 -11.16 0.52 -9.28
CA GLY A 143 -12.44 1.20 -9.44
C GLY A 143 -13.29 1.27 -8.18
N VAL A 144 -12.91 0.64 -7.06
CA VAL A 144 -13.71 0.58 -5.83
C VAL A 144 -12.83 0.71 -4.56
N LYS A 145 -13.40 1.17 -3.44
CA LYS A 145 -12.72 1.22 -2.11
C LYS A 145 -12.93 -0.05 -1.30
N TRP A 146 -13.08 -1.19 -1.96
CA TRP A 146 -13.37 -2.48 -1.30
C TRP A 146 -12.12 -3.34 -1.18
N SER A 147 -12.14 -4.26 -0.21
CA SER A 147 -11.07 -5.24 -0.05
C SER A 147 -11.04 -6.23 -1.21
N MET A 148 -9.84 -6.66 -1.60
CA MET A 148 -9.62 -7.71 -2.60
C MET A 148 -10.26 -9.05 -2.18
N THR A 149 -10.51 -9.27 -0.89
CA THR A 149 -11.28 -10.42 -0.39
C THR A 149 -12.73 -10.45 -0.90
N HIS A 150 -13.24 -9.34 -1.43
CA HIS A 150 -14.56 -9.22 -2.04
C HIS A 150 -14.51 -9.24 -3.56
N LEU A 151 -13.42 -9.69 -4.18
CA LEU A 151 -13.24 -9.70 -5.63
C LEU A 151 -14.40 -10.39 -6.37
N ASP A 152 -14.91 -11.51 -5.86
CA ASP A 152 -16.05 -12.19 -6.49
C ASP A 152 -17.33 -11.36 -6.51
N LEU A 153 -17.56 -10.53 -5.48
CA LEU A 153 -18.66 -9.58 -5.48
C LEU A 153 -18.42 -8.47 -6.49
N VAL A 154 -17.19 -7.94 -6.56
CA VAL A 154 -16.80 -6.91 -7.52
C VAL A 154 -17.02 -7.40 -8.96
N ARG A 155 -16.57 -8.62 -9.28
CA ARG A 155 -16.78 -9.25 -10.60
C ARG A 155 -18.27 -9.35 -10.96
N ARG A 156 -19.09 -9.92 -10.07
CA ARG A 156 -20.54 -10.05 -10.32
C ARG A 156 -21.22 -8.70 -10.57
N LEU A 157 -20.86 -7.67 -9.83
CA LEU A 157 -21.43 -6.34 -10.02
C LEU A 157 -20.95 -5.67 -11.32
N ALA A 158 -19.71 -5.93 -11.73
CA ALA A 158 -19.20 -5.49 -13.03
C ALA A 158 -19.92 -6.19 -14.20
N GLU A 159 -20.12 -7.51 -14.11
CA GLU A 159 -20.88 -8.30 -15.09
C GLU A 159 -22.34 -7.83 -15.23
N GLN A 160 -22.94 -7.38 -14.13
CA GLN A 160 -24.28 -6.77 -14.11
C GLN A 160 -24.31 -5.32 -14.62
N GLY A 161 -23.17 -4.75 -15.02
CA GLY A 161 -23.05 -3.36 -15.45
C GLY A 161 -23.27 -2.33 -14.34
N ARG A 162 -23.21 -2.75 -13.07
CA ARG A 162 -23.34 -1.88 -11.89
C ARG A 162 -22.03 -1.18 -11.52
N LEU A 163 -20.91 -1.83 -11.80
CA LEU A 163 -19.58 -1.24 -11.75
C LEU A 163 -19.06 -1.03 -13.17
N ALA A 164 -18.45 0.13 -13.41
CA ALA A 164 -17.75 0.43 -14.64
C ALA A 164 -16.24 0.25 -14.45
N PRO A 165 -15.47 0.05 -15.54
CA PRO A 165 -14.02 0.20 -15.48
C PRO A 165 -13.61 1.57 -14.92
N PRO A 166 -12.44 1.68 -14.27
CA PRO A 166 -11.94 2.97 -13.79
C PRO A 166 -11.83 3.98 -14.94
N SER A 167 -12.38 5.18 -14.73
CA SER A 167 -12.44 6.24 -15.75
C SER A 167 -11.14 7.03 -15.91
N LEU A 168 -10.27 6.99 -14.90
CA LEU A 168 -9.00 7.69 -14.87
C LEU A 168 -7.86 6.69 -14.79
N GLU A 169 -6.85 6.92 -15.61
CA GLU A 169 -5.59 6.19 -15.58
C GLU A 169 -4.47 7.10 -15.10
N TYR A 170 -3.47 6.50 -14.46
CA TYR A 170 -2.27 7.22 -14.07
C TYR A 170 -1.40 7.38 -15.31
N ILE A 171 -1.12 8.62 -15.67
CA ILE A 171 -0.15 8.95 -16.71
C ILE A 171 1.18 9.21 -15.98
N PRO A 172 2.25 8.45 -16.30
CA PRO A 172 3.58 8.75 -15.78
C PRO A 172 3.93 10.22 -16.06
N MET A 173 4.56 10.90 -15.10
CA MET A 173 5.31 12.10 -15.44
C MET A 173 6.55 11.62 -16.20
N ASP A 174 6.60 11.81 -17.53
CA ASP A 174 7.69 11.36 -18.42
C ASP A 174 9.08 11.70 -17.82
N ALA A 175 10.16 10.91 -17.92
CA ALA A 175 10.68 10.12 -19.04
C ALA A 175 10.80 10.89 -20.38
N ASP A 176 10.70 12.23 -20.34
CA ASP A 176 10.97 13.11 -21.47
C ASP A 176 11.89 14.25 -21.01
N SER A 177 13.19 13.97 -21.02
CA SER A 177 14.24 14.99 -21.11
C SER A 177 14.79 15.07 -22.54
N SER A 178 13.99 14.72 -23.55
CA SER A 178 14.39 14.74 -24.95
C SER A 178 13.26 15.23 -25.85
N ARG A 179 12.72 16.43 -25.56
CA ARG A 179 11.91 17.25 -26.49
C ARG A 179 11.71 18.69 -25.96
N GLN A 180 12.79 19.45 -25.87
CA GLN A 180 12.95 20.83 -26.39
C GLN A 180 14.36 21.33 -26.14
#